data_AF-A0A6H1Z756-F1
#
_entry.id   AF-A0A6H1Z756-F1
#
_cell.length_a   1.000
_cell.length_b   1.000
_cell.length_c   1.000
_cell.angle_alpha   90.00
_cell.angle_beta   90.00
_cell.angle_gamma   90.00
#
_symmetry.space_group_name_H-M   'P 1'
#
loop_
_entity.id
_entity.type
_entity.pdbx_description
1 polymer ?
#
loop_
_entity_poly.entity_id
_entity_poly.type
_entity_poly.pdbx_seq_one_letter_code
_entity_poly.pdbx_strand_id
1 'polypeptide(L)' 'MKIKPEILDILSNCEIEGDIIYLPAGQLERSVYLKVNECLENSGLRLKR' A
#
# COMPACT_ATOMS: atom_id res chain seq x y z
N MET A 1 -11.87 1.03 10.84
CA MET A 1 -11.44 -0.10 9.98
C MET A 1 -10.38 -0.89 10.71
N LYS A 2 -10.48 -2.23 10.81
CA LYS A 2 -9.36 -3.04 11.29
C LYS A 2 -8.49 -3.37 10.08
N ILE A 3 -7.37 -2.68 9.94
CA ILE A 3 -6.36 -2.99 8.92
C ILE A 3 -5.85 -4.39 9.22
N LYS A 4 -5.87 -5.27 8.22
CA LYS A 4 -5.34 -6.62 8.41
C LYS A 4 -3.83 -6.56 8.64
N PRO A 5 -3.26 -7.41 9.51
CA PRO A 5 -1.81 -7.43 9.77
C PRO A 5 -0.99 -7.70 8.51
N GLU A 6 -1.48 -8.51 7.56
CA GLU A 6 -0.85 -8.75 6.26
C GLU A 6 -0.64 -7.47 5.44
N ILE A 7 -1.57 -6.51 5.55
CA ILE A 7 -1.50 -5.22 4.84
C ILE A 7 -0.50 -4.29 5.52
N LEU A 8 -0.47 -4.29 6.86
CA LEU A 8 0.47 -3.51 7.66
C LEU A 8 1.92 -3.96 7.43
N ASP A 9 2.14 -5.26 7.29
CA ASP A 9 3.46 -5.83 6.99
C ASP A 9 3.97 -5.36 5.61
N ILE A 10 3.09 -5.37 4.59
CA ILE A 10 3.43 -4.88 3.25
C ILE A 10 3.72 -3.37 3.28
N LEU A 11 2.85 -2.58 3.92
CA LEU A 11 3.04 -1.14 4.05
C LEU A 11 4.32 -0.78 4.81
N SER A 12 4.74 -1.60 5.77
CA SER A 12 6.00 -1.40 6.50
C SER A 12 7.23 -1.65 5.63
N ASN A 13 7.08 -2.39 4.53
CA ASN A 13 8.11 -2.63 3.53
C ASN A 13 8.01 -1.68 2.31
N CYS A 14 7.05 -0.74 2.31
CA CYS A 14 6.94 0.26 1.25
C CYS A 14 7.86 1.45 1.54
N GLU A 15 8.43 2.04 0.49
CA GLU A 15 9.13 3.32 0.59
C GLU A 15 8.15 4.47 0.35
N ILE A 16 8.29 5.56 1.11
CA ILE A 16 7.42 6.73 1.02
C ILE A 16 8.26 7.93 0.62
N GLU A 17 7.86 8.60 -0.47
CA GLU A 17 8.50 9.82 -0.96
C GLU A 17 7.42 10.89 -1.19
N GLY A 18 7.26 11.80 -0.22
CA GLY A 18 6.19 12.80 -0.27
C GLY A 18 4.81 12.16 -0.18
N ASP A 19 3.96 12.38 -1.19
CA ASP A 19 2.64 11.76 -1.33
C ASP A 19 2.66 10.40 -2.05
N ILE A 20 3.84 9.94 -2.48
CA ILE A 20 3.99 8.73 -3.27
C ILE A 20 4.44 7.57 -2.38
N ILE A 21 3.76 6.44 -2.52
CA ILE A 21 4.15 5.17 -1.91
C ILE A 21 4.62 4.21 -3.00
N TYR A 22 5.85 3.74 -2.83
CA TYR A 22 6.49 2.73 -3.66
C TYR A 22 6.32 1.36 -3.02
N LEU A 23 5.70 0.45 -3.78
CA LEU A 23 5.54 -0.92 -3.32
C LEU A 23 6.89 -1.65 -3.32
N PRO A 24 7.10 -2.58 -2.36
CA PRO A 24 8.28 -3.42 -2.36
C PRO A 24 8.36 -4.26 -3.64
N ALA A 25 9.59 -4.58 -4.06
CA ALA A 25 9.84 -5.42 -5.22
C ALA A 25 9.19 -6.80 -5.04
N GLY A 26 8.04 -7.02 -5.69
CA GLY A 26 7.27 -8.24 -5.56
C GLY A 26 5.90 -8.13 -6.22
N GLN A 27 5.36 -9.27 -6.67
CA GLN A 27 4.01 -9.31 -7.21
C GLN A 27 3.02 -9.47 -6.06
N LEU A 28 2.37 -8.38 -5.65
CA LEU A 28 1.24 -8.46 -4.72
C LEU A 28 0.06 -9.17 -5.38
N GLU A 29 -0.67 -9.95 -4.58
CA GLU A 29 -1.99 -10.41 -4.99
C GLU A 29 -2.89 -9.23 -5.31
N ARG A 30 -3.69 -9.35 -6.37
CA ARG A 30 -4.56 -8.26 -6.85
C ARG A 30 -5.51 -7.75 -5.78
N SER A 31 -6.04 -8.64 -4.94
CA SER A 31 -6.95 -8.31 -3.83
C SER A 31 -6.27 -7.44 -2.76
N VAL A 32 -5.00 -7.73 -2.48
CA VAL A 32 -4.15 -7.01 -1.55
C VAL A 32 -3.80 -5.63 -2.12
N TYR A 33 -3.38 -5.59 -3.39
CA TYR A 33 -3.10 -4.34 -4.09
C TYR A 33 -4.30 -3.37 -4.06
N LEU A 34 -5.50 -3.86 -4.38
CA LEU A 34 -6.71 -3.03 -4.40
C LEU A 34 -7.03 -2.45 -3.01
N LYS A 35 -6.87 -3.23 -1.94
CA LYS A 35 -7.07 -2.75 -0.57
C LYS A 35 -6.03 -1.72 -0.14
N VAL A 36 -4.77 -1.95 -0.50
CA VAL A 36 -3.70 -0.97 -0.24
C VAL A 36 -4.02 0.32 -0.98
N ASN A 37 -4.27 0.24 -2.29
CA ASN A 37 -4.61 1.41 -3.11
C ASN A 37 -5.81 2.18 -2.55
N GLU A 38 -6.90 1.51 -2.18
CA GLU A 38 -8.06 2.15 -1.55
C GLU A 38 -7.70 2.84 -0.23
N CYS A 39 -6.85 2.22 0.59
CA CYS A 39 -6.38 2.82 1.84
C CYS A 39 -5.51 4.05 1.60
N LEU A 40 -4.68 4.03 0.55
CA LEU A 40 -3.83 5.15 0.16
C LEU A 40 -4.66 6.30 -0.39
N GLU A 41 -5.61 6.03 -1.29
CA GLU A 41 -6.50 7.06 -1.85
C GLU A 41 -7.32 7.75 -0.76
N ASN A 42 -7.84 6.99 0.21
CA ASN A 42 -8.54 7.57 1.38
C ASN A 42 -7.63 8.44 2.26
N SER A 43 -6.32 8.19 2.23
CA SER A 43 -5.32 8.96 2.97
C SER A 43 -4.73 10.12 2.15
N GLY A 44 -5.17 10.30 0.89
CA GLY A 44 -4.62 11.29 -0.04
C GLY A 44 -3.26 10.92 -0.63
N LEU A 45 -2.84 9.67 -0.51
CA LEU A 45 -1.56 9.16 -0.99
C LEU A 45 -1.74 8.44 -2.33
N ARG A 46 -0.70 8.46 -3.16
CA ARG A 46 -0.69 7.87 -4.50
C ARG A 46 0.24 6.68 -4.56
N LEU A 47 -0.27 5.58 -5.11
CA LEU A 47 0.50 4.36 -5.29
C LEU A 47 1.27 4.43 -6.62
N LYS A 48 2.59 4.26 -6.57
CA LYS A 48 3.46 4.23 -7.75
C LYS A 48 4.23 2.91 -7.80
N ARG A 49 4.32 2.35 -9.00
CA ARG A 49 4.89 1.03 -9.26
C ARG A 49 6.23 1.15 -9.97
#